data_AF-A0A6T9VVT7-F1
#
_entry.id   AF-A0A6T9VVT7-F1
#
_cell.length_a   1.000
_cell.length_b   1.000
_cell.length_c   1.000
_cell.angle_alpha   90.00
_cell.angle_beta   90.00
_cell.angle_gamma   90.00
#
_symmetry.space_group_name_H-M   'P 1'
#
loop_
_entity.id
_entity.type
_entity.pdbx_description
1 polymer ?
#
loop_
_entity_poly.entity_id
_entity_poly.type
_entity_poly.pdbx_seq_one_letter_code
_entity_poly.pdbx_strand_id
1 'polypeptide(L)'
;GGAPPHPSATPPVSLASVNARVAKSPPRSPKQRGRGVYAPPLQTAPAPQRQAQAQAAATAIHEARAAVADARATVRSERMAPLSRADQSRTRVEAISQLDAAGHNTWDVRQAEKVARYQDLKVFQESVWDSFFEWKQDANGTV
;
A
#
# COMPACT_ATOMS: atom_id res chain seq x y z
N GLY A 1 22.23 -48.63 -6.95
CA GLY A 1 23.04 -47.52 -6.42
C GLY A 1 22.39 -46.22 -6.82
N GLY A 2 22.03 -45.38 -5.85
CA GLY A 2 21.37 -44.10 -6.07
C GLY A 2 20.75 -43.62 -4.76
N ALA A 3 21.54 -42.93 -3.95
CA ALA A 3 21.10 -42.38 -2.66
C ALA A 3 20.28 -41.08 -2.88
N PRO A 4 19.23 -40.82 -2.09
CA PRO A 4 18.48 -39.57 -2.17
C PRO A 4 19.23 -38.41 -1.47
N PRO A 5 19.07 -37.15 -1.93
CA PRO A 5 19.68 -35.99 -1.26
C PRO A 5 18.92 -35.62 0.03
N HIS A 6 19.69 -35.41 1.10
CA HIS A 6 19.20 -34.94 2.40
C HIS A 6 18.71 -33.48 2.34
N PRO A 7 17.67 -33.10 3.11
CA PRO A 7 17.29 -31.70 3.29
C PRO A 7 18.28 -30.98 4.22
N SER A 8 18.73 -29.80 3.77
CA SER A 8 19.63 -28.91 4.51
C SER A 8 18.92 -28.30 5.71
N ALA A 9 19.40 -28.61 6.91
CA ALA A 9 18.90 -28.12 8.18
C ALA A 9 19.26 -26.64 8.39
N THR A 10 18.25 -25.79 8.56
CA THR A 10 18.40 -24.41 9.04
C THR A 10 18.70 -24.42 10.55
N PRO A 11 19.73 -23.69 11.03
CA PRO A 11 19.96 -23.56 12.46
C PRO A 11 18.95 -22.58 13.09
N PRO A 12 18.55 -22.78 14.37
CA PRO A 12 17.67 -21.86 15.08
C PRO A 12 18.40 -20.55 15.41
N VAL A 13 17.73 -19.43 15.15
CA VAL A 13 18.22 -18.09 15.53
C VAL A 13 18.15 -17.97 17.06
N SER A 14 19.32 -17.92 17.70
CA SER A 14 19.45 -17.74 19.15
C SER A 14 19.14 -16.30 19.55
N LEU A 15 18.13 -16.14 20.41
CA LEU A 15 17.62 -14.87 20.96
C LEU A 15 18.37 -14.45 22.25
N ALA A 16 19.69 -14.63 22.31
CA ALA A 16 20.49 -14.37 23.51
C ALA A 16 21.77 -13.60 23.20
N SER A 17 21.71 -12.27 23.26
CA SER A 17 22.82 -11.42 23.74
C SER A 17 22.35 -9.99 23.94
N VAL A 18 21.58 -9.81 25.02
CA VAL A 18 21.62 -8.57 25.78
C VAL A 18 22.91 -8.62 26.59
N ASN A 19 23.91 -7.79 26.28
CA ASN A 19 24.70 -7.07 27.29
C ASN A 19 25.73 -6.10 26.69
N ALA A 20 25.54 -4.84 27.08
CA ALA A 20 26.53 -3.86 27.49
C ALA A 20 27.87 -3.84 26.74
N ARG A 21 27.94 -3.06 25.65
CA ARG A 21 29.20 -2.43 25.24
C ARG A 21 29.25 -1.02 25.83
N VAL A 22 30.09 -0.86 26.85
CA VAL A 22 30.62 0.43 27.30
C VAL A 22 31.05 1.22 26.08
N ALA A 23 30.38 2.34 25.84
CA ALA A 23 30.68 3.25 24.75
C ALA A 23 32.06 3.89 25.01
N LYS A 24 33.12 3.35 24.39
CA LYS A 24 34.34 4.13 24.16
C LYS A 24 33.97 5.21 23.15
N SER A 25 33.86 6.45 23.63
CA SER A 25 33.66 7.64 22.81
C SER A 25 34.69 7.68 21.66
N PRO A 26 34.26 7.95 20.41
CA PRO A 26 35.18 8.05 19.29
C PRO A 26 36.16 9.23 19.49
N PRO A 27 37.41 9.13 18.99
CA PRO A 27 38.38 10.22 19.08
C PRO A 27 37.84 11.47 18.36
N ARG A 28 37.91 12.62 19.03
CA ARG A 28 37.49 13.92 18.49
C ARG A 28 38.33 14.23 17.26
N SER A 29 37.67 14.38 16.11
CA SER A 29 38.30 14.86 14.87
C SER A 29 38.85 16.29 15.04
N PRO A 30 39.90 16.68 14.29
CA PRO A 30 40.47 18.01 14.37
C PRO A 30 39.43 19.06 13.96
N LYS A 31 39.31 20.14 14.75
CA LYS A 31 38.44 21.29 14.44
C LYS A 31 38.86 21.93 13.13
N GLN A 32 38.30 21.46 12.01
CA GLN A 32 38.26 22.26 10.81
C GLN A 32 37.43 23.51 11.14
N ARG A 33 38.04 24.69 11.03
CA ARG A 33 37.36 25.98 11.07
C ARG A 33 36.47 26.07 9.82
N GLY A 34 35.35 25.35 9.85
CA GLY A 34 34.36 25.37 8.80
C GLY A 34 33.78 26.77 8.73
N ARG A 35 33.91 27.41 7.58
CA ARG A 35 33.05 28.53 7.19
C ARG A 35 31.61 28.03 7.28
N GLY A 36 30.96 28.33 8.40
CA GLY A 36 29.54 28.04 8.56
C GLY A 36 28.77 28.85 7.53
N VAL A 37 28.03 28.16 6.66
CA VAL A 37 27.04 28.80 5.82
C VAL A 37 25.99 29.39 6.77
N TYR A 38 25.99 30.72 6.91
CA TYR A 38 25.05 31.42 7.77
C TYR A 38 23.71 31.44 7.04
N ALA A 39 22.80 30.54 7.41
CA ALA A 39 21.43 30.59 6.93
C ALA A 39 20.74 31.82 7.58
N PRO A 40 20.14 32.73 6.79
CA PRO A 40 19.41 33.85 7.36
C PRO A 40 18.25 33.34 8.24
N PRO A 41 17.94 34.03 9.35
CA PRO A 41 16.84 33.64 10.22
C PRO A 41 15.53 33.61 9.43
N LEU A 42 14.82 32.47 9.51
CA LEU A 42 13.50 32.29 8.88
C LEU A 42 12.55 33.34 9.46
N GLN A 43 12.18 34.33 8.65
CA GLN A 43 11.13 35.28 9.00
C GLN A 43 9.81 34.52 9.08
N THR A 44 9.33 34.32 10.30
CA THR A 44 8.02 33.69 10.49
C THR A 44 6.93 34.67 10.10
N ALA A 45 6.06 34.29 9.18
CA ALA A 45 4.91 35.10 8.78
C ALA A 45 4.08 35.52 10.03
N PRO A 46 3.47 36.72 10.01
CA PRO A 46 2.64 37.20 11.11
C PRO A 46 1.55 36.17 11.47
N ALA A 47 1.30 36.00 12.78
CA ALA A 47 0.36 35.01 13.33
C ALA A 47 -0.99 34.87 12.59
N PRO A 48 -1.68 35.96 12.18
CA PRO A 48 -2.96 35.83 11.45
C PRO A 48 -2.81 35.17 10.07
N GLN A 49 -1.69 35.38 9.36
CA GLN A 49 -1.45 34.72 8.06
C GLN A 49 -1.19 33.23 8.22
N ARG A 50 -0.51 32.82 9.32
CA ARG A 50 -0.30 31.39 9.62
C ARG A 50 -1.59 30.66 9.92
N GLN A 51 -2.52 31.28 10.66
CA GLN A 51 -3.82 30.67 10.95
C GLN A 51 -4.67 30.51 9.69
N ALA A 52 -4.74 31.54 8.84
CA ALA A 52 -5.47 31.46 7.58
C ALA A 52 -4.88 30.40 6.62
N GLN A 53 -3.55 30.32 6.50
CA GLN A 53 -2.89 29.28 5.70
C GLN A 53 -3.10 27.88 6.27
N ALA A 54 -3.05 27.71 7.60
CA ALA A 54 -3.30 26.42 8.24
C ALA A 54 -4.74 25.95 8.04
N GLN A 55 -5.71 26.88 8.11
CA GLN A 55 -7.11 26.57 7.84
C GLN A 55 -7.34 26.19 6.37
N ALA A 56 -6.80 26.96 5.42
CA ALA A 56 -6.89 26.64 3.99
C ALA A 56 -6.21 25.31 3.64
N ALA A 57 -5.08 25.00 4.28
CA ALA A 57 -4.42 23.70 4.12
C ALA A 57 -5.28 22.56 4.71
N ALA A 58 -5.91 22.76 5.85
CA ALA A 58 -6.78 21.77 6.46
C ALA A 58 -8.03 21.48 5.61
N THR A 59 -8.65 22.51 5.03
CA THR A 59 -9.80 22.34 4.12
C THR A 59 -9.37 21.60 2.85
N ALA A 60 -8.25 21.98 2.23
CA ALA A 60 -7.73 21.30 1.05
C ALA A 60 -7.41 19.82 1.30
N ILE A 61 -6.88 19.47 2.48
CA ILE A 61 -6.65 18.06 2.86
C ILE A 61 -7.98 17.32 3.03
N HIS A 62 -8.98 17.96 3.63
CA HIS A 62 -10.29 17.34 3.81
C HIS A 62 -10.99 17.09 2.47
N GLU A 63 -10.95 18.07 1.56
CA GLU A 63 -11.48 17.96 0.19
C GLU A 63 -10.78 16.85 -0.60
N ALA A 64 -9.45 16.79 -0.54
CA ALA A 64 -8.69 15.73 -1.20
C ALA A 64 -9.08 14.33 -0.67
N ARG A 65 -9.27 14.19 0.65
CA ARG A 65 -9.73 12.92 1.24
C ARG A 65 -11.14 12.54 0.80
N ALA A 66 -12.04 13.52 0.73
CA ALA A 66 -13.40 13.31 0.24
C ALA A 66 -13.39 12.85 -1.23
N ALA A 67 -12.64 13.53 -2.10
CA ALA A 67 -12.50 13.15 -3.51
C ALA A 67 -11.96 11.73 -3.70
N VAL A 68 -10.98 11.32 -2.90
CA VAL A 68 -10.45 9.94 -2.90
C VAL A 68 -11.47 8.94 -2.39
N ALA A 69 -12.23 9.27 -1.33
CA ALA A 69 -13.28 8.41 -0.81
C ALA A 69 -14.40 8.20 -1.83
N ASP A 70 -14.82 9.26 -2.52
CA ASP A 70 -15.84 9.21 -3.56
C ASP A 70 -15.38 8.37 -4.75
N ALA A 71 -14.16 8.59 -5.25
CA ALA A 71 -13.62 7.76 -6.33
C ALA A 71 -13.55 6.28 -5.94
N ARG A 72 -13.16 5.97 -4.70
CA ARG A 72 -13.19 4.58 -4.19
C ARG A 72 -14.61 4.03 -4.15
N ALA A 73 -15.58 4.80 -3.66
CA ALA A 73 -16.97 4.37 -3.59
C ALA A 73 -17.53 4.09 -4.98
N THR A 74 -17.18 4.90 -5.98
CA THR A 74 -17.60 4.70 -7.38
C THR A 74 -17.00 3.42 -7.97
N VAL A 75 -15.72 3.14 -7.71
CA VAL A 75 -15.02 1.97 -8.27
C VAL A 75 -15.33 0.66 -7.52
N ARG A 76 -16.09 0.69 -6.41
CA ARG A 76 -16.47 -0.54 -5.68
C ARG A 76 -17.31 -1.48 -6.53
N SER A 77 -16.99 -2.77 -6.43
CA SER A 77 -17.66 -3.86 -7.15
C SER A 77 -19.19 -3.86 -6.96
N GLU A 78 -19.68 -3.52 -5.76
CA GLU A 78 -21.12 -3.46 -5.45
C GLU A 78 -21.88 -2.43 -6.31
N ARG A 79 -21.28 -1.26 -6.56
CA ARG A 79 -21.88 -0.23 -7.43
C ARG A 79 -21.72 -0.54 -8.91
N MET A 80 -20.69 -1.32 -9.24
CA MET A 80 -20.37 -1.72 -10.60
C MET A 80 -21.13 -2.97 -11.05
N ALA A 81 -21.59 -3.81 -10.11
CA ALA A 81 -22.32 -5.06 -10.37
C ALA A 81 -23.52 -4.94 -11.34
N PRO A 82 -24.38 -3.89 -11.29
CA PRO A 82 -25.49 -3.78 -12.22
C PRO A 82 -25.10 -3.27 -13.61
N LEU A 83 -23.88 -2.77 -13.80
CA LEU A 83 -23.41 -2.21 -15.07
C LEU A 83 -22.86 -3.30 -16.00
N SER A 84 -22.93 -3.05 -17.31
CA SER A 84 -22.25 -3.90 -18.28
C SER A 84 -20.74 -3.85 -18.08
N ARG A 85 -20.01 -4.91 -18.46
CA ARG A 85 -18.54 -4.94 -18.35
C ARG A 85 -17.86 -3.75 -19.05
N ALA A 86 -18.40 -3.32 -20.18
CA ALA A 86 -17.89 -2.16 -20.91
C ALA A 86 -18.08 -0.87 -20.11
N ASP A 87 -19.26 -0.68 -19.53
CA ASP A 87 -19.60 0.49 -18.72
C ASP A 87 -18.79 0.51 -17.42
N GLN A 88 -18.63 -0.63 -16.74
CA GLN A 88 -17.77 -0.75 -15.56
C GLN A 88 -16.33 -0.30 -15.86
N SER A 89 -15.78 -0.72 -17.00
CA SER A 89 -14.44 -0.32 -17.42
C SER A 89 -14.37 1.18 -17.69
N ARG A 90 -15.37 1.75 -18.36
CA ARG A 90 -15.44 3.18 -18.66
C ARG A 90 -15.55 4.02 -17.39
N THR A 91 -16.54 3.74 -16.54
CA THR A 91 -16.77 4.46 -15.28
C THR A 91 -15.55 4.44 -14.38
N ARG A 92 -14.84 3.31 -14.33
CA ARG A 92 -13.59 3.20 -13.58
C ARG A 92 -12.49 4.10 -14.13
N VAL A 93 -12.25 4.08 -15.45
CA VAL A 93 -11.22 4.91 -16.08
C VAL A 93 -11.56 6.39 -15.90
N GLU A 94 -12.83 6.75 -16.03
CA GLU A 94 -13.33 8.11 -15.78
C GLU A 94 -13.10 8.54 -14.32
N ALA A 95 -13.43 7.71 -13.34
CA ALA A 95 -13.21 8.03 -11.93
C ALA A 95 -11.71 8.26 -11.61
N ILE A 96 -10.83 7.42 -12.16
CA ILE A 96 -9.38 7.61 -12.01
C ILE A 96 -8.91 8.86 -12.74
N SER A 97 -9.44 9.13 -13.94
CA SER A 97 -9.08 10.31 -14.73
C SER A 97 -9.52 11.61 -14.07
N GLN A 98 -10.69 11.64 -13.43
CA GLN A 98 -11.18 12.80 -12.68
C GLN A 98 -10.28 13.08 -11.47
N LEU A 99 -9.85 12.02 -10.78
CA LEU A 99 -8.97 12.14 -9.63
C LEU A 99 -7.56 12.60 -10.02
N ASP A 100 -7.06 12.13 -11.16
CA ASP A 100 -5.78 12.55 -11.74
C ASP A 100 -5.84 14.02 -12.21
N ALA A 101 -6.93 14.43 -12.86
CA ALA A 101 -7.15 15.81 -13.29
C ALA A 101 -7.23 16.80 -12.11
N ALA A 102 -7.72 16.33 -10.95
CA ALA A 102 -7.72 17.09 -9.69
C ALA A 102 -6.32 17.13 -9.01
N GLY A 103 -5.31 16.48 -9.59
CA GLY A 103 -3.96 16.42 -9.03
C GLY A 103 -3.85 15.54 -7.78
N HIS A 104 -4.84 14.65 -7.55
CA HIS A 104 -4.85 13.76 -6.40
C HIS A 104 -4.13 12.44 -6.70
N ASN A 105 -3.64 11.78 -5.64
CA ASN A 105 -2.93 10.52 -5.79
C ASN A 105 -3.88 9.38 -6.22
N THR A 106 -3.62 8.80 -7.39
CA THR A 106 -4.39 7.68 -7.95
C THR A 106 -3.88 6.31 -7.53
N TRP A 107 -2.70 6.21 -6.91
CA TRP A 107 -2.06 4.94 -6.54
C TRP A 107 -2.97 4.07 -5.67
N ASP A 108 -3.53 4.64 -4.61
CA ASP A 108 -4.34 3.89 -3.66
C ASP A 108 -5.60 3.32 -4.30
N VAL A 109 -6.22 4.07 -5.22
CA VAL A 109 -7.44 3.65 -5.93
C VAL A 109 -7.10 2.48 -6.86
N ARG A 110 -6.00 2.59 -7.61
CA ARG A 110 -5.51 1.52 -8.51
C ARG A 110 -5.08 0.28 -7.75
N GLN A 111 -4.44 0.45 -6.59
CA GLN A 111 -4.02 -0.66 -5.74
C GLN A 111 -5.23 -1.40 -5.17
N ALA A 112 -6.20 -0.67 -4.60
CA ALA A 112 -7.42 -1.26 -4.05
C ALA A 112 -8.18 -2.06 -5.12
N GLU A 113 -8.26 -1.52 -6.33
CA GLU A 113 -8.86 -2.22 -7.47
C GLU A 113 -8.13 -3.52 -7.81
N LYS A 114 -6.79 -3.47 -7.93
CA LYS A 114 -6.00 -4.68 -8.21
C LYS A 114 -6.18 -5.73 -7.12
N VAL A 115 -6.20 -5.33 -5.85
CA VAL A 115 -6.42 -6.24 -4.72
C VAL A 115 -7.79 -6.90 -4.82
N ALA A 116 -8.85 -6.14 -5.12
CA ALA A 116 -10.20 -6.68 -5.28
C ALA A 116 -10.26 -7.73 -6.42
N ARG A 117 -9.63 -7.45 -7.56
CA ARG A 117 -9.56 -8.41 -8.68
C ARG A 117 -8.77 -9.67 -8.31
N TYR A 118 -7.68 -9.52 -7.56
CA TYR A 118 -6.89 -10.66 -7.10
C TYR A 118 -7.69 -11.56 -6.14
N GLN A 119 -8.49 -10.97 -5.26
CA GLN A 119 -9.38 -11.72 -4.37
C GLN A 119 -10.43 -12.50 -5.17
N ASP A 120 -11.03 -11.87 -6.18
CA ASP A 120 -12.01 -12.52 -7.05
C ASP A 120 -11.41 -13.70 -7.83
N LEU A 121 -10.22 -13.51 -8.40
CA LEU A 121 -9.45 -14.58 -9.06
C LEU A 121 -9.13 -15.75 -8.12
N LYS A 122 -8.82 -15.46 -6.85
CA LYS A 122 -8.52 -16.48 -5.85
C LYS A 122 -9.75 -17.32 -5.52
N VAL A 123 -10.90 -16.68 -5.33
CA VAL A 123 -12.18 -17.37 -5.07
C VAL A 123 -12.55 -18.26 -6.27
N PHE A 124 -12.40 -17.74 -7.49
CA PHE A 124 -12.61 -18.52 -8.70
C PHE A 124 -11.68 -19.74 -8.77
N GLN A 125 -10.39 -19.56 -8.45
CA GLN A 125 -9.43 -20.67 -8.45
C GLN A 125 -9.82 -21.77 -7.46
N GLU A 126 -10.16 -21.42 -6.23
CA GLU A 126 -10.58 -22.39 -5.20
C GLU A 126 -11.84 -23.15 -5.67
N SER A 127 -12.85 -22.44 -6.19
CA SER A 127 -14.07 -23.05 -6.71
C SER A 127 -13.83 -24.01 -7.89
N VAL A 128 -12.91 -23.69 -8.82
CA VAL A 128 -12.61 -24.57 -9.96
C VAL A 128 -11.94 -25.86 -9.50
N TRP A 129 -11.05 -25.78 -8.52
CA TRP A 129 -10.41 -26.97 -7.97
C TRP A 129 -11.42 -27.83 -7.20
N ASP A 130 -12.29 -27.22 -6.40
CA ASP A 130 -13.32 -27.95 -5.67
C ASP A 130 -14.27 -28.70 -6.62
N SER A 131 -14.75 -28.06 -7.69
CA SER A 131 -15.58 -28.73 -8.71
C SER A 131 -14.85 -29.85 -9.44
N PHE A 132 -13.53 -29.71 -9.67
CA PHE A 132 -12.74 -30.78 -10.27
C PHE A 132 -12.60 -31.99 -9.34
N PHE A 133 -12.45 -31.76 -8.04
CA PHE A 133 -12.38 -32.85 -7.05
C PHE A 133 -13.73 -33.50 -6.76
N GLU A 134 -14.83 -32.73 -6.77
CA GLU A 134 -16.20 -33.28 -6.70
C GLU A 134 -16.49 -34.21 -7.88
N TRP A 135 -16.21 -33.77 -9.11
CA TRP A 135 -16.41 -34.61 -10.29
C TRP A 135 -15.64 -35.94 -10.23
N LYS A 136 -14.41 -35.92 -9.70
CA LYS A 136 -13.61 -37.15 -9.53
C LYS A 136 -14.18 -38.07 -8.45
N GLN A 137 -14.80 -37.53 -7.40
CA GLN A 137 -15.43 -38.32 -6.36
C GLN A 137 -16.73 -38.97 -6.86
N ASP A 138 -17.55 -38.23 -7.61
CA ASP A 138 -18.76 -38.76 -8.26
C ASP A 138 -18.41 -39.86 -9.28
N ALA A 139 -17.31 -39.71 -10.02
CA ALA A 139 -16.85 -40.71 -10.99
C ALA A 139 -16.28 -41.98 -10.33
N ASN A 140 -15.83 -41.91 -9.09
CA ASN A 140 -15.26 -43.05 -8.34
C ASN A 140 -16.29 -43.79 -7.47
N GLY A 141 -17.55 -43.35 -7.45
CA GLY A 141 -18.69 -44.20 -7.07
C GLY A 141 -18.67 -44.75 -5.66
N THR A 142 -18.26 -43.98 -4.65
CA THR A 142 -18.58 -44.34 -3.25
C THR A 142 -19.98 -43.82 -2.92
N VAL A 143 -20.99 -44.66 -3.13
CA VAL A 143 -22.26 -44.66 -2.36
C VAL A 143 -22.08 -45.61 -1.18
#